data_AF-A0AAD7HXN5-F1
#
_entry.id   AF-A0AAD7HXN5-F1
#
_cell.length_a   1.000
_cell.length_b   1.000
_cell.length_c   1.000
_cell.angle_alpha   90.00
_cell.angle_beta   90.00
_cell.angle_gamma   90.00
#
_symmetry.space_group_name_H-M   'P 1'
#
loop_
_entity.id
_entity.type
_entity.pdbx_description
1 polymer ?
#
loop_
_entity_poly.entity_id
_entity_poly.type
_entity_poly.pdbx_seq_one_letter_code
_entity_poly.pdbx_strand_id
1 'polypeptide(L)'
;MPDGAPAPAAAAAAAAAAAAPAPASAPAPVSAAKRKYSEVLGTFATQEDRDGAKRGKFSAFDAKSPKEQLQFAGKYLARAINPYLDVGLVMTYGAARNWNPPSTPDPSNSIVVPQSELEVQKIHADAFDAMFASAPGCLGVVKEFYQDSDKTHWSSLVSLIRSSARSARQQDTNELKHHPHYVLPDPNSDTLSPPVSRGASKSDRGITHPVLRNYIISWTLRNEINETEIIDNDSSDTDSSDDTSTNRQSTKLTANATEALRMLLHHEIDVDAEEFPSFSWADGTYDADDIAKGLLRGPFVPRILRHLWTAPASALSRATKIPTRCNARAHGTFKIVPEMIAYGVVQGRTMLSTADWDVLDGHFNYEDFFNAIIELFKDPEGGTWAEETLAWYQEQVFGAPSPSITGSVRPVKNATAAIKAQRAKRAAATSTAST
;
A
#
# COMPACT_ATOMS: atom_id res chain seq x y z
N MET A 1 -90.92 43.60 28.19
CA MET A 1 -90.06 44.80 28.33
C MET A 1 -89.99 45.15 29.81
N PRO A 2 -88.82 45.35 30.43
CA PRO A 2 -87.46 45.20 29.88
C PRO A 2 -86.46 44.44 30.80
N ASP A 3 -85.34 44.09 30.15
CA ASP A 3 -83.94 44.05 30.59
C ASP A 3 -83.44 43.24 31.80
N GLY A 4 -82.38 42.47 31.51
CA GLY A 4 -81.33 42.14 32.47
C GLY A 4 -80.75 40.74 32.30
N ALA A 5 -79.85 40.55 31.34
CA ALA A 5 -79.08 39.31 31.11
C ALA A 5 -78.40 38.76 32.38
N PRO A 6 -78.11 37.44 32.39
CA PRO A 6 -76.73 37.04 32.65
C PRO A 6 -76.19 36.01 31.66
N ALA A 7 -74.87 36.12 31.44
CA ALA A 7 -74.01 35.28 30.60
C ALA A 7 -73.61 33.96 31.32
N PRO A 8 -72.67 33.14 30.81
CA PRO A 8 -72.81 32.31 29.62
C PRO A 8 -72.37 30.84 29.85
N ALA A 9 -72.57 30.04 28.79
CA ALA A 9 -71.70 28.96 28.29
C ALA A 9 -71.75 27.52 28.87
N ALA A 10 -71.54 26.63 27.90
CA ALA A 10 -70.85 25.34 27.93
C ALA A 10 -71.70 24.07 28.08
N ALA A 11 -71.82 23.38 26.94
CA ALA A 11 -72.34 22.05 26.78
C ALA A 11 -71.31 20.96 27.16
N ALA A 12 -71.83 19.92 27.81
CA ALA A 12 -71.47 18.49 27.73
C ALA A 12 -69.99 18.05 27.63
N ALA A 13 -69.53 17.31 28.65
CA ALA A 13 -68.93 15.98 28.50
C ALA A 13 -68.59 15.38 29.88
N ALA A 14 -69.10 14.18 30.15
CA ALA A 14 -68.84 13.42 31.37
C ALA A 14 -67.40 12.87 31.37
N ALA A 15 -66.70 13.08 32.49
CA ALA A 15 -65.31 12.69 32.71
C ALA A 15 -65.19 11.19 33.02
N ALA A 16 -64.41 10.47 32.20
CA ALA A 16 -63.81 9.18 32.55
C ALA A 16 -62.37 9.43 33.02
N ALA A 17 -62.05 8.94 34.21
CA ALA A 17 -60.74 9.08 34.83
C ALA A 17 -59.66 8.28 34.05
N ALA A 18 -58.66 8.98 33.52
CA ALA A 18 -57.42 8.40 33.02
C ALA A 18 -56.25 8.86 33.91
N ALA A 19 -55.49 7.89 34.41
CA ALA A 19 -54.33 8.10 35.26
C ALA A 19 -53.23 8.91 34.55
N ALA A 20 -52.56 9.79 35.28
CA ALA A 20 -51.47 10.62 34.77
C ALA A 20 -50.27 9.77 34.27
N PRO A 21 -49.62 10.14 33.15
CA PRO A 21 -48.38 9.51 32.72
C PRO A 21 -47.24 9.85 33.68
N ALA A 22 -46.44 8.83 34.04
CA ALA A 22 -45.25 8.98 34.86
C ALA A 22 -44.25 9.98 34.24
N PRO A 23 -43.49 10.74 35.05
CA PRO A 23 -42.49 11.66 34.53
C PRO A 23 -41.44 10.88 33.72
N ALA A 24 -41.15 11.39 32.51
CA ALA A 24 -40.11 10.84 31.65
C ALA A 24 -38.80 10.69 32.42
N SER A 25 -38.29 9.46 32.46
CA SER A 25 -36.98 9.17 33.04
C SER A 25 -35.92 10.02 32.35
N ALA A 26 -35.12 10.75 33.12
CA ALA A 26 -33.99 11.51 32.61
C ALA A 26 -33.12 10.65 31.68
N PRO A 27 -32.61 11.20 30.56
CA PRO A 27 -31.74 10.45 29.66
C PRO A 27 -30.54 9.92 30.44
N ALA A 28 -30.23 8.64 30.25
CA ALA A 28 -29.12 7.98 30.92
C ALA A 28 -27.81 8.77 30.72
N PRO A 29 -26.95 8.87 31.75
CA PRO A 29 -25.70 9.60 31.63
C PRO A 29 -24.86 9.01 30.50
N VAL A 30 -24.61 9.83 29.48
CA VAL A 30 -23.70 9.54 28.37
C VAL A 30 -22.36 9.10 28.97
N SER A 31 -21.90 7.89 28.64
CA SER A 31 -20.69 7.31 29.21
C SER A 31 -19.49 8.26 29.03
N ALA A 32 -18.58 8.28 30.00
CA ALA A 32 -17.38 9.13 29.95
C ALA A 32 -16.51 8.89 28.70
N ALA A 33 -16.65 7.73 28.05
CA ALA A 33 -16.08 7.42 26.75
C ALA A 33 -16.67 8.33 25.64
N LYS A 34 -17.99 8.41 25.51
CA LYS A 34 -18.66 9.26 24.49
C LYS A 34 -18.26 10.73 24.58
N ARG A 35 -18.02 11.28 25.78
CA ARG A 35 -17.54 12.67 25.97
C ARG A 35 -16.11 12.90 25.47
N LYS A 36 -15.19 11.95 25.69
CA LYS A 36 -13.81 12.03 25.15
C LYS A 36 -13.77 11.89 23.63
N TYR A 37 -14.70 11.16 23.04
CA TYR A 37 -14.71 10.89 21.59
C TYR A 37 -15.48 11.94 20.76
N SER A 38 -16.48 12.63 21.33
CA SER A 38 -17.03 13.86 20.72
C SER A 38 -15.99 14.98 20.63
N GLU A 39 -14.99 15.01 21.52
CA GLU A 39 -13.82 15.91 21.41
C GLU A 39 -12.85 15.48 20.31
N VAL A 40 -12.68 14.16 20.08
CA VAL A 40 -11.94 13.62 18.92
C VAL A 40 -12.63 14.00 17.61
N LEU A 41 -13.97 14.00 17.59
CA LEU A 41 -14.77 14.47 16.45
C LEU A 41 -14.73 15.99 16.24
N GLY A 42 -14.84 16.76 17.32
CA GLY A 42 -14.79 18.22 17.32
C GLY A 42 -13.44 18.81 16.87
N THR A 43 -12.38 18.01 16.81
CA THR A 43 -11.03 18.39 16.37
C THR A 43 -10.67 17.88 14.97
N PHE A 44 -11.55 17.18 14.26
CA PHE A 44 -11.32 16.86 12.84
C PHE A 44 -11.49 18.07 11.91
N ALA A 45 -12.14 19.13 12.36
CA ALA A 45 -12.31 20.38 11.61
C ALA A 45 -11.22 21.44 11.86
N THR A 46 -10.37 21.27 12.88
CA THR A 46 -9.36 22.25 13.29
C THR A 46 -8.04 21.55 13.62
N GLN A 47 -7.16 21.45 12.63
CA GLN A 47 -5.83 20.89 12.82
C GLN A 47 -4.84 22.01 13.19
N GLU A 48 -4.10 21.85 14.30
CA GLU A 48 -2.71 22.28 14.45
C GLU A 48 -2.07 21.62 15.69
N ASP A 49 -0.81 21.22 15.54
CA ASP A 49 -0.01 20.36 16.42
C ASP A 49 0.19 20.89 17.86
N ARG A 50 0.38 19.99 18.83
CA ARG A 50 1.09 20.31 20.08
C ARG A 50 2.10 19.23 20.46
N ASP A 51 3.30 19.71 20.72
CA ASP A 51 4.56 19.00 20.96
C ASP A 51 4.61 18.05 22.17
N GLY A 52 5.45 17.02 22.00
CA GLY A 52 6.59 16.82 22.90
C GLY A 52 6.38 16.04 24.20
N ALA A 53 6.56 14.72 24.17
CA ALA A 53 7.01 13.96 25.35
C ALA A 53 7.96 12.81 24.97
N LYS A 54 9.22 12.87 25.41
CA LYS A 54 10.22 11.81 25.27
C LYS A 54 9.83 10.60 26.14
N ARG A 55 9.43 9.45 25.57
CA ARG A 55 9.18 8.21 26.33
C ARG A 55 9.58 6.93 25.55
N GLY A 56 9.79 5.84 26.29
CA GLY A 56 10.70 4.70 26.01
C GLY A 56 10.52 3.86 24.73
N LYS A 57 11.59 3.09 24.43
CA LYS A 57 11.94 2.45 23.15
C LYS A 57 11.08 1.27 22.63
N PHE A 58 9.88 1.00 23.17
CA PHE A 58 9.06 -0.15 22.68
C PHE A 58 7.54 0.08 22.62
N SER A 59 7.03 1.32 22.76
CA SER A 59 5.57 1.59 22.77
C SER A 59 5.13 2.71 21.81
N ALA A 60 5.84 2.94 20.72
CA ALA A 60 5.55 4.07 19.82
C ALA A 60 4.22 3.93 19.04
N PHE A 61 3.64 2.72 18.98
CA PHE A 61 2.36 2.47 18.32
C PHE A 61 1.17 2.69 19.26
N ASP A 62 1.20 2.09 20.46
CA ASP A 62 0.16 2.25 21.50
C ASP A 62 0.11 3.66 22.12
N ALA A 63 1.14 4.47 21.91
CA ALA A 63 1.19 5.86 22.36
C ALA A 63 0.49 6.83 21.40
N LYS A 64 0.09 6.38 20.20
CA LYS A 64 -0.58 7.21 19.19
C LYS A 64 -2.05 7.36 19.51
N SER A 65 -2.58 8.55 19.25
CA SER A 65 -4.03 8.78 19.35
C SER A 65 -4.80 7.85 18.41
N PRO A 66 -6.06 7.51 18.72
CA PRO A 66 -6.90 6.72 17.80
C PRO A 66 -6.97 7.32 16.39
N LYS A 67 -6.99 8.66 16.27
CA LYS A 67 -6.92 9.37 14.98
C LYS A 67 -5.66 9.02 14.20
N GLU A 68 -4.49 9.12 14.82
CA GLU A 68 -3.23 8.78 14.16
C GLU A 68 -3.19 7.31 13.77
N GLN A 69 -3.68 6.40 14.62
CA GLN A 69 -3.74 4.97 14.30
C GLN A 69 -4.65 4.70 13.09
N LEU A 70 -5.80 5.39 12.97
CA LEU A 70 -6.67 5.32 11.79
C LEU A 70 -5.97 5.88 10.54
N GLN A 71 -5.21 6.97 10.68
CA GLN A 71 -4.41 7.49 9.57
C GLN A 71 -3.32 6.49 9.15
N PHE A 72 -2.63 5.86 10.11
CA PHE A 72 -1.65 4.81 9.81
C PHE A 72 -2.30 3.61 9.14
N ALA A 73 -3.49 3.18 9.56
CA ALA A 73 -4.25 2.10 8.93
C ALA A 73 -4.53 2.43 7.45
N GLY A 74 -5.06 3.63 7.15
CA GLY A 74 -5.30 4.05 5.77
C GLY A 74 -4.03 4.15 4.93
N LYS A 75 -2.94 4.66 5.49
CA LYS A 75 -1.63 4.69 4.79
C LYS A 75 -1.09 3.27 4.54
N TYR A 76 -1.31 2.34 5.46
CA TYR A 76 -0.89 0.94 5.33
C TYR A 76 -1.66 0.21 4.23
N LEU A 77 -2.99 0.44 4.15
CA LEU A 77 -3.84 -0.08 3.07
C LEU A 77 -3.24 0.25 1.69
N ALA A 78 -2.84 1.50 1.49
CA ALA A 78 -2.25 1.93 0.22
C ALA A 78 -0.87 1.30 -0.08
N ARG A 79 0.01 1.19 0.92
CA ARG A 79 1.42 0.80 0.71
C ARG A 79 1.68 -0.70 0.76
N ALA A 80 0.84 -1.47 1.45
CA ALA A 80 1.15 -2.85 1.83
C ALA A 80 -0.03 -3.83 1.69
N ILE A 81 -1.18 -3.38 1.20
CA ILE A 81 -2.35 -4.24 0.99
C ILE A 81 -2.83 -4.07 -0.45
N ASN A 82 -3.53 -2.99 -0.77
CA ASN A 82 -3.94 -2.71 -2.14
C ASN A 82 -4.34 -1.23 -2.26
N PRO A 83 -3.66 -0.44 -3.10
CA PRO A 83 -3.94 0.98 -3.27
C PRO A 83 -5.24 1.28 -4.04
N TYR A 84 -5.82 0.31 -4.74
CA TYR A 84 -6.97 0.48 -5.63
C TYR A 84 -8.32 0.08 -5.01
N LEU A 85 -8.32 -0.61 -3.87
CA LEU A 85 -9.57 -1.00 -3.20
C LEU A 85 -10.40 0.21 -2.75
N ASP A 86 -11.72 0.09 -2.90
CA ASP A 86 -12.65 1.08 -2.36
C ASP A 86 -12.67 0.99 -0.82
N VAL A 87 -12.15 2.04 -0.19
CA VAL A 87 -12.07 2.13 1.28
C VAL A 87 -13.44 2.01 1.95
N GLY A 88 -14.50 2.49 1.32
CA GLY A 88 -15.86 2.35 1.83
C GLY A 88 -16.30 0.88 1.85
N LEU A 89 -16.04 0.13 0.79
CA LEU A 89 -16.30 -1.32 0.74
C LEU A 89 -15.41 -2.10 1.71
N VAL A 90 -14.12 -1.76 1.84
CA VAL A 90 -13.20 -2.34 2.84
C VAL A 90 -13.81 -2.20 4.23
N MET A 91 -14.20 -0.98 4.60
CA MET A 91 -14.77 -0.71 5.92
C MET A 91 -16.14 -1.37 6.11
N THR A 92 -16.98 -1.40 5.08
CA THR A 92 -18.34 -1.95 5.15
C THR A 92 -18.32 -3.47 5.30
N TYR A 93 -17.66 -4.18 4.39
CA TYR A 93 -17.61 -5.64 4.41
C TYR A 93 -16.77 -6.18 5.56
N GLY A 94 -15.66 -5.51 5.89
CA GLY A 94 -14.83 -5.86 7.04
C GLY A 94 -15.58 -5.73 8.37
N ALA A 95 -16.26 -4.61 8.60
CA ALA A 95 -17.05 -4.42 9.82
C ALA A 95 -18.25 -5.38 9.91
N ALA A 96 -18.95 -5.61 8.79
CA ALA A 96 -20.06 -6.57 8.74
C ALA A 96 -19.59 -7.98 9.09
N ARG A 97 -18.49 -8.46 8.49
CA ARG A 97 -17.90 -9.76 8.80
C ARG A 97 -17.54 -9.92 10.28
N ASN A 98 -16.98 -8.87 10.89
CA ASN A 98 -16.49 -8.91 12.26
C ASN A 98 -17.59 -8.73 13.32
N TRP A 99 -18.64 -7.94 13.04
CA TRP A 99 -19.59 -7.50 14.08
C TRP A 99 -21.07 -7.64 13.73
N ASN A 100 -21.40 -8.06 12.52
CA ASN A 100 -22.76 -8.42 12.13
C ASN A 100 -22.75 -9.71 11.27
N PRO A 101 -22.18 -10.82 11.78
CA PRO A 101 -22.14 -12.06 11.02
C PRO A 101 -23.57 -12.51 10.70
N PRO A 102 -23.83 -13.04 9.49
CA PRO A 102 -25.16 -13.49 9.12
C PRO A 102 -25.67 -14.52 10.13
N SER A 103 -26.91 -14.33 10.60
CA SER A 103 -27.68 -15.35 11.30
C SER A 103 -27.71 -16.62 10.44
N THR A 104 -27.77 -17.81 11.05
CA THR A 104 -27.90 -19.09 10.34
C THR A 104 -28.85 -18.95 9.15
N PRO A 105 -28.39 -19.21 7.91
CA PRO A 105 -29.17 -18.91 6.72
C PRO A 105 -30.50 -19.65 6.80
N ASP A 106 -31.60 -18.92 6.69
CA ASP A 106 -32.92 -19.52 6.51
C ASP A 106 -32.94 -20.14 5.11
N PRO A 107 -32.95 -21.48 4.99
CA PRO A 107 -32.92 -22.15 3.69
C PRO A 107 -34.17 -21.84 2.85
N SER A 108 -35.23 -21.26 3.45
CA SER A 108 -36.46 -20.89 2.75
C SER A 108 -36.44 -19.48 2.15
N ASN A 109 -35.43 -18.64 2.47
CA ASN A 109 -35.35 -17.25 2.03
C ASN A 109 -33.95 -16.87 1.51
N SER A 110 -33.19 -17.85 1.01
CA SER A 110 -31.80 -17.65 0.57
C SER A 110 -31.76 -16.97 -0.80
N ILE A 111 -31.40 -15.69 -0.84
CA ILE A 111 -30.99 -15.03 -2.08
C ILE A 111 -29.63 -15.62 -2.48
N VAL A 112 -29.54 -16.18 -3.69
CA VAL A 112 -28.28 -16.64 -4.26
C VAL A 112 -27.46 -15.40 -4.63
N VAL A 113 -26.44 -15.10 -3.83
CA VAL A 113 -25.48 -14.03 -4.13
C VAL A 113 -24.52 -14.52 -5.22
N PRO A 114 -24.27 -13.76 -6.30
CA PRO A 114 -23.31 -14.13 -7.34
C PRO A 114 -21.91 -14.36 -6.77
N GLN A 115 -21.18 -15.33 -7.33
CA GLN A 115 -19.82 -15.67 -6.89
C GLN A 115 -18.84 -14.48 -6.97
N SER A 116 -18.94 -13.66 -8.02
CA SER A 116 -18.14 -12.45 -8.17
C SER A 116 -18.38 -11.44 -7.06
N GLU A 117 -19.61 -11.32 -6.57
CA GLU A 117 -19.93 -10.45 -5.44
C GLU A 117 -19.36 -11.01 -4.13
N LEU A 118 -19.42 -12.32 -3.93
CA LEU A 118 -18.79 -12.98 -2.77
C LEU A 118 -17.27 -12.77 -2.75
N GLU A 119 -16.62 -12.80 -3.91
CA GLU A 119 -15.19 -12.52 -4.04
C GLU A 119 -14.87 -11.07 -3.71
N VAL A 120 -15.64 -10.11 -4.21
CA VAL A 120 -15.52 -8.70 -3.84
C VAL A 120 -15.66 -8.52 -2.33
N GLN A 121 -16.70 -9.10 -1.72
CA GLN A 121 -16.92 -9.02 -0.27
C GLN A 121 -15.72 -9.58 0.51
N LYS A 122 -15.21 -10.75 0.08
CA LYS A 122 -14.08 -11.42 0.71
C LYS A 122 -12.80 -10.58 0.64
N ILE A 123 -12.42 -10.11 -0.54
CA ILE A 123 -11.19 -9.32 -0.76
C ILE A 123 -11.19 -8.07 0.11
N HIS A 124 -12.31 -7.35 0.14
CA HIS A 124 -12.44 -6.13 0.93
C HIS A 124 -12.43 -6.39 2.44
N ALA A 125 -13.06 -7.48 2.89
CA ALA A 125 -13.03 -7.86 4.29
C ALA A 125 -11.64 -8.35 4.73
N ASP A 126 -10.92 -9.10 3.89
CA ASP A 126 -9.53 -9.51 4.15
C ASP A 126 -8.59 -8.30 4.24
N ALA A 127 -8.79 -7.30 3.37
CA ALA A 127 -8.07 -6.03 3.45
C ALA A 127 -8.34 -5.27 4.76
N PHE A 128 -9.57 -5.29 5.26
CA PHE A 128 -9.92 -4.69 6.56
C PHE A 128 -9.15 -5.35 7.70
N ASP A 129 -9.14 -6.68 7.75
CA ASP A 129 -8.45 -7.42 8.82
C ASP A 129 -6.94 -7.18 8.75
N ALA A 130 -6.34 -7.23 7.56
CA ALA A 130 -4.92 -6.93 7.38
C ALA A 130 -4.58 -5.47 7.77
N MET A 131 -5.45 -4.52 7.42
CA MET A 131 -5.28 -3.11 7.74
C MET A 131 -5.27 -2.88 9.25
N PHE A 132 -6.25 -3.44 9.98
CA PHE A 132 -6.34 -3.26 11.43
C PHE A 132 -5.44 -4.20 12.23
N ALA A 133 -4.93 -5.28 11.65
CA ALA A 133 -3.83 -6.06 12.25
C ALA A 133 -2.55 -5.22 12.40
N SER A 134 -2.31 -4.27 11.49
CA SER A 134 -1.22 -3.29 11.61
C SER A 134 -1.51 -2.17 12.60
N ALA A 135 -2.78 -2.00 13.00
CA ALA A 135 -3.26 -0.91 13.85
C ALA A 135 -4.36 -1.33 14.86
N PRO A 136 -4.10 -2.33 15.74
CA PRO A 136 -5.18 -2.94 16.52
C PRO A 136 -5.78 -2.02 17.58
N GLY A 137 -5.04 -1.01 18.05
CA GLY A 137 -5.45 -0.12 19.14
C GLY A 137 -6.64 0.79 18.82
N CYS A 138 -6.99 0.98 17.55
CA CYS A 138 -8.16 1.78 17.14
C CYS A 138 -9.40 0.94 16.82
N LEU A 139 -9.32 -0.40 16.82
CA LEU A 139 -10.42 -1.28 16.40
C LEU A 139 -11.68 -1.11 17.27
N GLY A 140 -11.52 -0.87 18.57
CA GLY A 140 -12.64 -0.56 19.47
C GLY A 140 -13.41 0.69 19.05
N VAL A 141 -12.70 1.75 18.63
CA VAL A 141 -13.30 3.00 18.13
C VAL A 141 -14.01 2.76 16.80
N VAL A 142 -13.42 1.96 15.90
CA VAL A 142 -14.06 1.59 14.63
C VAL A 142 -15.38 0.85 14.88
N LYS A 143 -15.39 -0.09 15.84
CA LYS A 143 -16.60 -0.84 16.22
C LYS A 143 -17.69 0.08 16.78
N GLU A 144 -17.33 0.98 17.69
CA GLU A 144 -18.28 1.93 18.28
C GLU A 144 -18.95 2.78 17.19
N PHE A 145 -18.17 3.32 16.24
CA PHE A 145 -18.72 4.10 15.14
C PHE A 145 -19.56 3.29 14.15
N TYR A 146 -19.21 2.03 13.90
CA TYR A 146 -20.03 1.15 13.08
C TYR A 146 -21.41 0.91 13.71
N GLN A 147 -21.42 0.69 15.03
CA GLN A 147 -22.63 0.43 15.83
C GLN A 147 -23.40 1.70 16.20
N ASP A 148 -22.85 2.89 15.92
CA ASP A 148 -23.54 4.15 16.18
C ASP A 148 -24.83 4.25 15.35
N SER A 149 -25.86 4.80 15.98
CA SER A 149 -27.11 5.15 15.31
C SER A 149 -26.92 6.32 14.34
N ASP A 150 -26.01 7.24 14.67
CA ASP A 150 -25.63 8.34 13.79
C ASP A 150 -24.55 7.88 12.80
N LYS A 151 -24.94 7.68 11.54
CA LYS A 151 -24.05 7.24 10.46
C LYS A 151 -23.10 8.33 9.95
N THR A 152 -23.25 9.58 10.39
CA THR A 152 -22.29 10.65 10.04
C THR A 152 -20.91 10.35 10.61
N HIS A 153 -20.83 9.82 11.83
CA HIS A 153 -19.55 9.46 12.45
C HIS A 153 -18.81 8.36 11.69
N TRP A 154 -19.53 7.31 11.26
CA TRP A 154 -18.99 6.27 10.40
C TRP A 154 -18.44 6.86 9.10
N SER A 155 -19.22 7.74 8.47
CA SER A 155 -18.86 8.38 7.21
C SER A 155 -17.60 9.25 7.34
N SER A 156 -17.46 10.00 8.45
CA SER A 156 -16.25 10.78 8.77
C SER A 156 -15.03 9.89 8.98
N LEU A 157 -15.17 8.76 9.66
CA LEU A 157 -14.08 7.79 9.85
C LEU A 157 -13.62 7.20 8.51
N VAL A 158 -14.55 6.76 7.67
CA VAL A 158 -14.24 6.24 6.32
C VAL A 158 -13.52 7.30 5.49
N SER A 159 -13.96 8.56 5.57
CA SER A 159 -13.32 9.69 4.88
C SER A 159 -11.88 9.94 5.37
N LEU A 160 -11.62 9.84 6.68
CA LEU A 160 -10.28 9.96 7.25
C LEU A 160 -9.33 8.87 6.73
N ILE A 161 -9.79 7.61 6.70
CA ILE A 161 -8.98 6.50 6.18
C ILE A 161 -8.73 6.69 4.68
N ARG A 162 -9.75 7.05 3.91
CA ARG A 162 -9.65 7.31 2.46
C ARG A 162 -8.67 8.42 2.14
N SER A 163 -8.78 9.55 2.82
CA SER A 163 -7.85 10.68 2.66
C SER A 163 -6.42 10.30 3.06
N SER A 164 -6.25 9.47 4.10
CA SER A 164 -4.93 8.97 4.52
C SER A 164 -4.30 8.03 3.50
N ALA A 165 -5.08 7.12 2.91
CA ALA A 165 -4.64 6.23 1.84
C ALA A 165 -4.21 7.04 0.60
N ARG A 166 -5.03 8.01 0.17
CA ARG A 166 -4.70 8.93 -0.93
C ARG A 166 -3.43 9.73 -0.63
N SER A 167 -3.32 10.27 0.58
CA SER A 167 -2.16 11.03 1.06
C SER A 167 -0.87 10.23 0.97
N ALA A 168 -0.87 8.95 1.37
CA ALA A 168 0.30 8.09 1.26
C ALA A 168 0.79 7.99 -0.18
N ARG A 169 -0.11 7.68 -1.13
CA ARG A 169 0.22 7.54 -2.55
C ARG A 169 0.79 8.82 -3.15
N GLN A 170 0.15 9.95 -2.83
CA GLN A 170 0.60 11.25 -3.32
C GLN A 170 1.95 11.65 -2.73
N GLN A 171 2.17 11.39 -1.43
CA GLN A 171 3.44 11.65 -0.77
C GLN A 171 4.55 10.82 -1.40
N ASP A 172 4.34 9.52 -1.55
CA ASP A 172 5.31 8.58 -2.09
C ASP A 172 5.70 8.97 -3.54
N THR A 173 4.71 9.27 -4.38
CA THR A 173 4.93 9.74 -5.77
C THR A 173 5.73 11.04 -5.81
N ASN A 174 5.37 12.00 -4.93
CA ASN A 174 6.02 13.31 -4.88
C ASN A 174 7.45 13.23 -4.36
N GLU A 175 7.76 12.33 -3.42
CA GLU A 175 9.13 12.15 -2.95
C GLU A 175 9.97 11.46 -4.04
N LEU A 176 9.44 10.39 -4.66
CA LEU A 176 10.15 9.61 -5.67
C LEU A 176 10.44 10.39 -6.96
N LYS A 177 9.55 11.26 -7.44
CA LYS A 177 9.73 11.96 -8.73
C LYS A 177 11.02 12.80 -8.83
N HIS A 178 11.66 13.11 -7.71
CA HIS A 178 12.95 13.81 -7.66
C HIS A 178 14.16 12.87 -7.85
N HIS A 179 13.93 11.56 -7.96
CA HIS A 179 14.96 10.52 -8.01
C HIS A 179 14.90 9.58 -9.24
N PRO A 180 14.67 10.08 -10.48
CA PRO A 180 14.57 9.21 -11.66
C PRO A 180 15.86 8.40 -11.94
N HIS A 181 17.02 8.91 -11.51
CA HIS A 181 18.30 8.22 -11.59
C HIS A 181 18.34 6.87 -10.86
N TYR A 182 17.42 6.58 -9.93
CA TYR A 182 17.35 5.29 -9.25
C TYR A 182 17.22 4.09 -10.20
N VAL A 183 16.75 4.31 -11.43
CA VAL A 183 16.62 3.25 -12.44
C VAL A 183 17.96 2.83 -13.06
N LEU A 184 18.96 3.72 -13.05
CA LEU A 184 20.25 3.50 -13.72
C LEU A 184 21.03 2.36 -13.05
N PRO A 185 21.86 1.60 -13.79
CA PRO A 185 22.66 0.52 -13.23
C PRO A 185 23.48 0.95 -12.00
N ASP A 186 24.30 2.01 -12.13
CA ASP A 186 24.97 2.67 -11.01
C ASP A 186 24.47 4.12 -10.85
N PRO A 187 23.46 4.36 -9.98
CA PRO A 187 22.87 5.68 -9.79
C PRO A 187 23.82 6.69 -9.11
N ASN A 188 25.00 6.28 -8.64
CA ASN A 188 25.99 7.19 -8.06
C ASN A 188 26.94 7.77 -9.12
N SER A 189 27.20 7.04 -10.20
CA SER A 189 28.09 7.44 -11.29
C SER A 189 27.34 7.82 -12.56
N ASP A 190 26.29 7.08 -12.88
CA ASP A 190 25.57 7.19 -14.14
C ASP A 190 24.66 8.42 -14.11
N THR A 191 24.49 9.02 -15.28
CA THR A 191 23.64 10.20 -15.47
C THR A 191 22.63 9.98 -16.58
N LEU A 192 21.48 10.63 -16.44
CA LEU A 192 20.47 10.66 -17.50
C LEU A 192 20.90 11.70 -18.54
N SER A 193 20.87 11.30 -19.81
CA SER A 193 21.08 12.18 -20.95
C SER A 193 19.85 12.14 -21.86
N PRO A 194 19.16 13.28 -22.10
CA PRO A 194 19.39 14.58 -21.47
C PRO A 194 19.12 14.54 -19.95
N PRO A 195 19.63 15.51 -19.17
CA PRO A 195 19.34 15.56 -17.74
C PRO A 195 17.85 15.75 -17.46
N VAL A 196 17.30 14.97 -16.53
CA VAL A 196 15.92 15.10 -16.06
C VAL A 196 15.86 16.05 -14.87
N SER A 197 14.93 17.00 -14.91
CA SER A 197 14.64 17.94 -13.85
C SER A 197 14.28 17.21 -12.57
N ARG A 198 14.95 17.62 -11.50
CA ARG A 198 14.59 17.26 -10.13
C ARG A 198 13.54 18.21 -9.55
N GLY A 199 12.91 19.04 -10.38
CA GLY A 199 11.85 19.97 -9.99
C GLY A 199 10.48 19.30 -9.83
N ALA A 200 9.43 20.12 -9.74
CA ALA A 200 8.07 19.62 -9.51
C ALA A 200 7.41 19.00 -10.76
N SER A 201 7.83 19.41 -11.96
CA SER A 201 7.32 18.92 -13.25
C SER A 201 7.94 17.57 -13.64
N LYS A 202 7.17 16.77 -14.37
CA LYS A 202 7.56 15.48 -14.95
C LYS A 202 7.50 15.47 -16.49
N SER A 203 7.55 16.64 -17.12
CA SER A 203 7.41 16.77 -18.57
C SER A 203 8.62 16.28 -19.38
N ASP A 204 9.75 16.02 -18.72
CA ASP A 204 11.06 15.71 -19.32
C ASP A 204 11.49 14.26 -19.11
N ARG A 205 10.53 13.37 -18.87
CA ARG A 205 10.72 11.92 -18.70
C ARG A 205 9.65 11.16 -19.49
N GLY A 206 9.48 9.87 -19.23
CA GLY A 206 8.52 9.03 -19.95
C GLY A 206 9.03 8.56 -21.31
N ILE A 207 8.09 8.27 -22.22
CA ILE A 207 8.36 7.67 -23.53
C ILE A 207 9.21 8.59 -24.42
N THR A 208 9.09 9.91 -24.25
CA THR A 208 9.85 10.88 -25.05
C THR A 208 11.32 10.94 -24.64
N HIS A 209 11.67 10.56 -23.41
CA HIS A 209 13.05 10.59 -22.94
C HIS A 209 13.83 9.34 -23.43
N PRO A 210 14.96 9.49 -24.14
CA PRO A 210 15.65 8.37 -24.79
C PRO A 210 16.11 7.26 -23.84
N VAL A 211 16.65 7.61 -22.66
CA VAL A 211 17.06 6.61 -21.65
C VAL A 211 15.85 6.04 -20.90
N LEU A 212 15.00 6.88 -20.30
CA LEU A 212 13.89 6.41 -19.46
C LEU A 212 12.83 5.61 -20.21
N ARG A 213 12.58 5.93 -21.49
CA ARG A 213 11.70 5.14 -22.36
C ARG A 213 12.06 3.66 -22.31
N ASN A 214 13.34 3.34 -22.46
CA ASN A 214 13.80 1.95 -22.51
C ASN A 214 13.45 1.16 -21.24
N TYR A 215 13.21 1.83 -20.10
CA TYR A 215 12.84 1.17 -18.85
C TYR A 215 11.33 0.95 -18.69
N ILE A 216 10.50 1.84 -19.25
CA ILE A 216 9.05 1.83 -19.03
C ILE A 216 8.25 1.06 -20.09
N ILE A 217 8.88 0.77 -21.23
CA ILE A 217 8.33 -0.11 -22.29
C ILE A 217 8.75 -1.56 -22.06
N SER A 218 8.13 -2.51 -22.76
CA SER A 218 8.51 -3.93 -22.72
C SER A 218 9.91 -4.20 -23.26
N TRP A 219 10.48 -5.34 -22.91
CA TRP A 219 11.77 -5.78 -23.48
C TRP A 219 11.69 -6.06 -24.97
N THR A 220 10.57 -6.62 -25.44
CA THR A 220 10.30 -6.85 -26.86
C THR A 220 10.43 -5.54 -27.64
N LEU A 221 9.66 -4.51 -27.24
CA LEU A 221 9.69 -3.21 -27.89
C LEU A 221 11.04 -2.49 -27.68
N ARG A 222 11.66 -2.61 -26.50
CA ARG A 222 13.01 -2.07 -26.24
C ARG A 222 14.03 -2.64 -27.22
N ASN A 223 14.00 -3.94 -27.49
CA ASN A 223 14.96 -4.58 -28.41
C ASN A 223 14.70 -4.11 -29.85
N GLU A 224 13.44 -4.02 -30.25
CA GLU A 224 13.04 -3.55 -31.57
C GLU A 224 13.51 -2.11 -31.85
N ILE A 225 13.23 -1.16 -30.95
CA ILE A 225 13.56 0.26 -31.19
C ILE A 225 15.06 0.59 -31.06
N ASN A 226 15.86 -0.33 -30.51
CA ASN A 226 17.30 -0.15 -30.31
C ASN A 226 18.15 -1.05 -31.23
N GLU A 227 17.56 -1.73 -32.20
CA GLU A 227 18.29 -2.56 -33.15
C GLU A 227 19.21 -1.70 -34.03
N THR A 228 20.49 -2.09 -34.15
CA THR A 228 21.51 -1.35 -34.91
C THR A 228 22.18 -2.18 -35.99
N GLU A 229 22.56 -1.55 -37.10
CA GLU A 229 23.38 -2.12 -38.18
C GLU A 229 24.75 -1.43 -38.26
N ILE A 230 25.76 -2.18 -38.70
CA ILE A 230 27.12 -1.68 -38.95
C ILE A 230 27.15 -0.97 -40.30
N ILE A 231 27.79 0.20 -40.34
CA ILE A 231 28.06 0.95 -41.57
C ILE A 231 29.57 0.98 -41.78
N ASP A 232 29.99 0.57 -42.98
CA ASP A 232 31.35 0.80 -43.45
C ASP A 232 31.48 2.27 -43.88
N ASN A 233 32.44 2.99 -43.29
CA ASN A 233 32.81 4.31 -43.78
C ASN A 233 33.61 4.11 -45.06
N ASP A 234 32.91 4.10 -46.21
CA ASP A 234 33.56 4.04 -47.51
C ASP A 234 34.48 5.26 -47.63
N SER A 235 35.78 5.01 -47.71
CA SER A 235 36.83 6.02 -47.75
C SER A 235 36.67 6.87 -49.01
N SER A 236 36.11 8.07 -48.88
CA SER A 236 36.20 9.07 -49.94
C SER A 236 37.61 9.65 -49.95
N ASP A 237 38.36 9.22 -50.97
CA ASP A 237 39.54 9.84 -51.58
C ASP A 237 40.08 11.10 -50.88
N THR A 238 40.97 10.90 -49.91
CA THR A 238 41.97 11.93 -49.57
C THR A 238 43.34 11.27 -49.46
N ASP A 239 44.13 11.52 -50.49
CA ASP A 239 45.53 11.15 -50.64
C ASP A 239 46.34 11.84 -49.53
N SER A 240 46.46 11.19 -48.37
CA SER A 240 47.29 11.66 -47.26
C SER A 240 47.92 10.47 -46.56
N SER A 241 49.22 10.35 -46.78
CA SER A 241 50.10 9.38 -46.15
C SER A 241 50.36 9.76 -44.70
N ASP A 242 49.52 9.27 -43.78
CA ASP A 242 49.93 9.09 -42.39
C ASP A 242 49.25 7.84 -41.79
N ASP A 243 50.08 6.86 -41.45
CA ASP A 243 49.72 5.49 -41.13
C ASP A 243 49.40 5.36 -39.63
N THR A 244 48.15 5.63 -39.24
CA THR A 244 47.52 5.06 -38.02
C THR A 244 45.99 5.08 -38.16
N SER A 245 45.46 4.35 -39.15
CA SER A 245 44.02 4.19 -39.37
C SER A 245 43.44 3.10 -38.46
N THR A 246 42.96 3.48 -37.26
CA THR A 246 42.04 2.61 -36.52
C THR A 246 40.71 2.56 -37.25
N ASN A 247 40.40 1.43 -37.89
CA ASN A 247 39.13 1.15 -38.55
C ASN A 247 37.96 1.32 -37.56
N ARG A 248 37.36 2.52 -37.51
CA ARG A 248 36.19 2.82 -36.68
C ARG A 248 34.94 2.45 -37.47
N GLN A 249 34.45 1.22 -37.27
CA GLN A 249 33.10 0.86 -37.66
C GLN A 249 32.11 1.76 -36.92
N SER A 250 31.18 2.37 -37.68
CA SER A 250 30.09 3.18 -37.13
C SER A 250 28.81 2.35 -37.11
N THR A 251 27.93 2.58 -36.15
CA THR A 251 26.64 1.89 -36.04
C THR A 251 25.50 2.91 -36.11
N LYS A 252 24.41 2.58 -36.82
CA LYS A 252 23.15 3.33 -36.80
C LYS A 252 21.98 2.41 -36.49
N LEU A 253 20.85 2.98 -36.07
CA LEU A 253 19.59 2.24 -35.95
C LEU A 253 19.16 1.67 -37.31
N THR A 254 18.57 0.48 -37.30
CA THR A 254 17.95 -0.09 -38.51
C THR A 254 16.76 0.76 -38.96
N ALA A 255 16.33 0.58 -40.21
CA ALA A 255 15.12 1.25 -40.72
C ALA A 255 13.88 0.86 -39.91
N ASN A 256 13.79 -0.42 -39.51
CA ASN A 256 12.71 -0.93 -38.67
C ASN A 256 12.74 -0.30 -37.28
N ALA A 257 13.90 -0.25 -36.62
CA ALA A 257 14.05 0.39 -35.31
C ALA A 257 13.67 1.87 -35.35
N THR A 258 14.05 2.57 -36.42
CA THR A 258 13.71 3.98 -36.63
C THR A 258 12.20 4.18 -36.77
N GLU A 259 11.53 3.31 -37.53
CA GLU A 259 10.07 3.39 -37.72
C GLU A 259 9.31 3.00 -36.45
N ALA A 260 9.70 1.93 -35.77
CA ALA A 260 9.11 1.52 -34.50
C ALA A 260 9.23 2.64 -33.44
N LEU A 261 10.40 3.29 -33.35
CA LEU A 261 10.59 4.44 -32.47
C LEU A 261 9.66 5.62 -32.87
N ARG A 262 9.50 5.88 -34.17
CA ARG A 262 8.58 6.92 -34.66
C ARG A 262 7.14 6.60 -34.25
N MET A 263 6.66 5.39 -34.52
CA MET A 263 5.32 4.94 -34.17
C MET A 263 5.06 5.07 -32.67
N LEU A 264 6.01 4.65 -31.83
CA LEU A 264 5.92 4.79 -30.38
C LEU A 264 5.84 6.25 -29.93
N LEU A 265 6.67 7.15 -30.49
CA LEU A 265 6.65 8.58 -30.13
C LEU A 265 5.38 9.30 -30.62
N HIS A 266 4.72 8.76 -31.63
CA HIS A 266 3.46 9.27 -32.17
C HIS A 266 2.21 8.58 -31.59
N HIS A 267 2.37 7.71 -30.59
CA HIS A 267 1.28 6.95 -29.97
C HIS A 267 0.52 6.04 -30.95
N GLU A 268 1.22 5.50 -31.95
CA GLU A 268 0.70 4.47 -32.88
C GLU A 268 0.97 3.04 -32.37
N ILE A 269 1.84 2.90 -31.37
CA ILE A 269 2.06 1.66 -30.60
C ILE A 269 1.62 1.93 -29.17
N ASP A 270 0.73 1.10 -28.66
CA ASP A 270 0.24 1.18 -27.30
C ASP A 270 1.24 0.53 -26.33
N VAL A 271 1.46 1.21 -25.20
CA VAL A 271 2.21 0.67 -24.07
C VAL A 271 1.19 0.38 -22.98
N ASP A 272 0.75 -0.86 -22.90
CA ASP A 272 -0.23 -1.34 -21.93
C ASP A 272 0.42 -2.18 -20.81
N ALA A 273 -0.41 -2.75 -19.93
CA ALA A 273 0.02 -3.54 -18.79
C ALA A 273 0.16 -5.04 -19.08
N GLU A 274 -0.13 -5.50 -20.30
CA GLU A 274 0.00 -6.91 -20.69
C GLU A 274 1.47 -7.31 -20.77
N GLU A 275 2.32 -6.40 -21.29
CA GLU A 275 3.77 -6.55 -21.25
C GLU A 275 4.38 -5.70 -20.14
N PHE A 276 5.14 -6.34 -19.25
CA PHE A 276 5.72 -5.64 -18.11
C PHE A 276 6.81 -4.65 -18.57
N PRO A 277 6.92 -3.48 -17.92
CA PRO A 277 8.04 -2.57 -18.11
C PRO A 277 9.39 -3.29 -17.96
N SER A 278 10.35 -2.99 -18.84
CA SER A 278 11.63 -3.70 -18.92
C SER A 278 12.44 -3.59 -17.62
N PHE A 279 12.26 -2.52 -16.84
CA PHE A 279 12.90 -2.36 -15.53
C PHE A 279 12.52 -3.46 -14.53
N SER A 280 11.46 -4.22 -14.81
CA SER A 280 11.04 -5.36 -14.00
C SER A 280 12.09 -6.47 -14.00
N TRP A 281 12.98 -6.52 -15.00
CA TRP A 281 14.12 -7.42 -15.04
C TRP A 281 15.42 -6.73 -14.63
N ALA A 282 16.41 -7.52 -14.21
CA ALA A 282 17.78 -7.04 -14.19
C ALA A 282 18.29 -6.83 -15.63
N ASP A 283 19.16 -5.85 -15.81
CA ASP A 283 19.71 -5.57 -17.14
C ASP A 283 20.49 -6.79 -17.65
N GLY A 284 20.24 -7.18 -18.89
CA GLY A 284 20.85 -8.35 -19.53
C GLY A 284 20.35 -9.72 -19.05
N THR A 285 19.32 -9.81 -18.20
CA THR A 285 18.78 -11.11 -17.76
C THR A 285 17.53 -11.55 -18.51
N TYR A 286 16.86 -10.63 -19.23
CA TYR A 286 15.67 -10.95 -20.00
C TYR A 286 16.00 -11.96 -21.10
N ASP A 287 15.14 -12.96 -21.23
CA ASP A 287 15.27 -14.07 -22.16
C ASP A 287 13.91 -14.31 -22.79
N ALA A 288 13.81 -14.21 -24.12
CA ALA A 288 12.54 -14.33 -24.82
C ALA A 288 11.99 -15.77 -24.76
N ASP A 289 12.87 -16.76 -24.58
CA ASP A 289 12.51 -18.17 -24.44
C ASP A 289 12.21 -18.56 -22.98
N ASP A 290 12.63 -17.72 -22.02
CA ASP A 290 12.40 -17.89 -20.58
C ASP A 290 12.13 -16.52 -19.90
N ILE A 291 10.93 -15.99 -20.12
CA ILE A 291 10.55 -14.65 -19.64
C ILE A 291 10.58 -14.50 -18.11
N ALA A 292 10.48 -15.61 -17.36
CA ALA A 292 10.52 -15.60 -15.89
C ALA A 292 11.94 -15.34 -15.36
N LYS A 293 12.97 -15.61 -16.17
CA LYS A 293 14.38 -15.45 -15.80
C LYS A 293 14.71 -14.01 -15.45
N GLY A 294 15.05 -13.79 -14.18
CA GLY A 294 15.43 -12.47 -13.67
C GLY A 294 14.25 -11.49 -13.49
N LEU A 295 13.00 -11.93 -13.70
CA LEU A 295 11.81 -11.15 -13.43
C LEU A 295 11.75 -10.75 -11.94
N LEU A 296 11.47 -9.47 -11.70
CA LEU A 296 11.47 -8.78 -10.41
C LEU A 296 12.80 -8.87 -9.62
N ARG A 297 13.92 -9.15 -10.28
CA ARG A 297 15.27 -9.21 -9.65
C ARG A 297 16.19 -8.04 -10.00
N GLY A 298 15.67 -7.02 -10.70
CA GLY A 298 16.41 -5.79 -11.00
C GLY A 298 16.68 -4.93 -9.75
N PRO A 299 17.75 -4.11 -9.75
CA PRO A 299 18.13 -3.30 -8.58
C PRO A 299 17.20 -2.10 -8.32
N PHE A 300 16.38 -1.72 -9.30
CA PHE A 300 15.53 -0.54 -9.27
C PHE A 300 14.42 -0.61 -8.21
N VAL A 301 13.58 -1.65 -8.24
CA VAL A 301 12.45 -1.80 -7.31
C VAL A 301 12.91 -1.89 -5.84
N PRO A 302 13.99 -2.62 -5.48
CA PRO A 302 14.55 -2.54 -4.13
C PRO A 302 14.94 -1.12 -3.67
N ARG A 303 15.42 -0.26 -4.58
CA ARG A 303 15.73 1.14 -4.26
C ARG A 303 14.47 1.92 -3.94
N ILE A 304 13.40 1.71 -4.71
CA ILE A 304 12.06 2.27 -4.44
C ILE A 304 11.56 1.81 -3.07
N LEU A 305 11.57 0.50 -2.80
CA LEU A 305 11.09 -0.03 -1.52
C LEU A 305 11.90 0.47 -0.32
N ARG A 306 13.23 0.60 -0.45
CA ARG A 306 14.04 1.21 0.60
C ARG A 306 13.68 2.69 0.81
N HIS A 307 13.47 3.45 -0.27
CA HIS A 307 13.02 4.84 -0.16
C HIS A 307 11.70 4.93 0.62
N LEU A 308 10.71 4.09 0.26
CA LEU A 308 9.38 4.08 0.85
C LEU A 308 9.37 3.57 2.30
N TRP A 309 10.05 2.47 2.60
CA TRP A 309 9.93 1.78 3.89
C TRP A 309 11.01 2.13 4.89
N THR A 310 12.22 2.46 4.42
CA THR A 310 13.38 2.67 5.30
C THR A 310 13.78 4.14 5.40
N ALA A 311 14.03 4.82 4.28
CA ALA A 311 14.22 6.26 4.13
C ALA A 311 14.83 6.55 2.74
N PRO A 312 14.66 7.78 2.20
CA PRO A 312 15.35 8.20 0.98
C PRO A 312 16.88 8.04 1.06
N ALA A 313 17.46 8.34 2.22
CA ALA A 313 18.91 8.25 2.45
C ALA A 313 19.47 6.81 2.36
N SER A 314 18.63 5.78 2.47
CA SER A 314 19.02 4.37 2.33
C SER A 314 18.58 3.76 1.00
N ALA A 315 18.05 4.54 0.04
CA ALA A 315 17.59 4.00 -1.23
C ALA A 315 18.70 3.27 -2.01
N LEU A 316 19.89 3.86 -2.09
CA LEU A 316 20.99 3.37 -2.93
C LEU A 316 21.93 2.37 -2.24
N SER A 317 21.84 2.24 -0.92
CA SER A 317 22.67 1.31 -0.14
C SER A 317 21.82 0.20 0.43
N ARG A 318 22.30 -1.05 0.36
CA ARG A 318 21.62 -2.16 1.06
C ARG A 318 21.51 -1.81 2.54
N ALA A 319 20.32 -2.01 3.12
CA ALA A 319 20.08 -1.67 4.52
C ALA A 319 20.89 -2.60 5.44
N THR A 320 21.92 -2.06 6.09
CA THR A 320 22.65 -2.77 7.17
C THR A 320 21.94 -2.66 8.51
N LYS A 321 21.11 -1.62 8.66
CA LYS A 321 20.22 -1.40 9.81
C LYS A 321 18.98 -0.63 9.37
N ILE A 322 17.84 -0.93 9.99
CA ILE A 322 16.60 -0.19 9.75
C ILE A 322 16.62 1.11 10.56
N PRO A 323 16.53 2.29 9.91
CA PRO A 323 16.53 3.60 10.59
C PRO A 323 15.47 3.70 11.68
N THR A 324 15.70 4.50 12.72
CA THR A 324 14.78 4.62 13.86
C THR A 324 13.47 5.34 13.48
N ARG A 325 13.54 6.30 12.55
CA ARG A 325 12.38 7.03 12.02
C ARG A 325 12.20 6.60 10.57
N CYS A 326 11.28 5.67 10.34
CA CYS A 326 10.95 5.17 9.02
C CYS A 326 9.53 4.61 8.99
N ASN A 327 8.97 4.45 7.79
CA ASN A 327 7.63 3.92 7.61
C ASN A 327 7.52 2.46 8.12
N ALA A 328 8.53 1.63 7.91
CA ALA A 328 8.58 0.25 8.40
C ALA A 328 8.34 0.18 9.92
N ARG A 329 9.08 1.00 10.70
CA ARG A 329 8.88 1.10 12.15
C ARG A 329 7.57 1.77 12.53
N ALA A 330 7.12 2.77 11.76
CA ALA A 330 5.87 3.46 12.04
C ALA A 330 4.64 2.55 11.93
N HIS A 331 4.69 1.59 11.00
CA HIS A 331 3.67 0.57 10.76
C HIS A 331 3.96 -0.77 11.45
N GLY A 332 5.13 -0.93 12.09
CA GLY A 332 5.53 -2.19 12.71
C GLY A 332 5.74 -3.34 11.71
N THR A 333 6.05 -3.03 10.45
CA THR A 333 6.22 -4.03 9.39
C THR A 333 7.69 -4.20 9.03
N PHE A 334 8.16 -5.44 9.02
CA PHE A 334 9.56 -5.83 8.76
C PHE A 334 9.67 -7.08 7.89
N LYS A 335 8.54 -7.52 7.33
CA LYS A 335 8.44 -8.66 6.43
C LYS A 335 7.99 -8.14 5.07
N ILE A 336 8.72 -8.47 4.02
CA ILE A 336 8.27 -8.20 2.65
C ILE A 336 7.09 -9.11 2.32
N VAL A 337 6.08 -8.53 1.68
CA VAL A 337 4.92 -9.21 1.13
C VAL A 337 4.76 -8.82 -0.35
N PRO A 338 4.09 -9.65 -1.19
CA PRO A 338 3.89 -9.37 -2.62
C PRO A 338 3.34 -7.97 -2.91
N GLU A 339 2.39 -7.51 -2.09
CA GLU A 339 1.71 -6.22 -2.20
C GLU A 339 2.67 -5.03 -2.09
N MET A 340 3.70 -5.15 -1.25
CA MET A 340 4.73 -4.13 -1.16
C MET A 340 5.55 -4.06 -2.44
N ILE A 341 5.91 -5.21 -3.02
CA ILE A 341 6.67 -5.28 -4.27
C ILE A 341 5.84 -4.69 -5.40
N ALA A 342 4.60 -5.15 -5.59
CA ALA A 342 3.69 -4.63 -6.61
C ALA A 342 3.50 -3.11 -6.49
N TYR A 343 3.28 -2.60 -5.28
CA TYR A 343 3.21 -1.15 -5.04
C TYR A 343 4.50 -0.43 -5.42
N GLY A 344 5.67 -1.00 -5.10
CA GLY A 344 6.97 -0.44 -5.47
C GLY A 344 7.21 -0.40 -6.98
N VAL A 345 6.79 -1.44 -7.71
CA VAL A 345 6.88 -1.48 -9.18
C VAL A 345 5.99 -0.41 -9.81
N VAL A 346 4.74 -0.29 -9.36
CA VAL A 346 3.80 0.76 -9.80
C VAL A 346 4.38 2.15 -9.52
N GLN A 347 4.82 2.42 -8.28
CA GLN A 347 5.45 3.69 -7.91
C GLN A 347 6.70 3.98 -8.75
N GLY A 348 7.50 2.96 -9.05
CA GLY A 348 8.66 3.06 -9.93
C GLY A 348 8.28 3.48 -11.35
N ARG A 349 7.26 2.86 -11.95
CA ARG A 349 6.77 3.26 -13.28
C ARG A 349 6.19 4.67 -13.25
N THR A 350 5.34 5.01 -12.27
CA THR A 350 4.79 6.36 -12.13
C THR A 350 5.91 7.40 -12.00
N MET A 351 6.97 7.11 -11.24
CA MET A 351 8.14 8.00 -11.11
C MET A 351 8.80 8.32 -12.46
N LEU A 352 8.89 7.32 -13.35
CA LEU A 352 9.54 7.41 -14.66
C LEU A 352 8.63 7.93 -15.78
N SER A 353 7.31 7.80 -15.62
CA SER A 353 6.31 8.35 -16.54
C SER A 353 6.11 9.86 -16.38
N THR A 354 5.43 10.50 -17.34
CA THR A 354 4.99 11.90 -17.26
C THR A 354 3.73 12.04 -16.40
N ALA A 355 2.85 11.04 -16.35
CA ALA A 355 1.59 11.06 -15.61
C ALA A 355 1.79 10.92 -14.09
N ASP A 356 1.03 11.65 -13.29
CA ASP A 356 0.95 11.41 -11.84
C ASP A 356 0.13 10.15 -11.52
N TRP A 357 0.05 9.78 -10.24
CA TRP A 357 -0.69 8.59 -9.81
C TRP A 357 -2.16 8.66 -10.23
N ASP A 358 -2.57 7.72 -11.08
CA ASP A 358 -3.95 7.44 -11.45
C ASP A 358 -4.08 5.92 -11.75
N VAL A 359 -5.28 5.47 -12.08
CA VAL A 359 -5.51 4.09 -12.58
C VAL A 359 -4.96 3.94 -14.00
N LEU A 360 -5.11 4.96 -14.84
CA LEU A 360 -4.71 4.93 -16.25
C LEU A 360 -3.58 5.93 -16.54
N ASP A 361 -2.62 5.51 -17.36
CA ASP A 361 -1.59 6.34 -17.97
C ASP A 361 -1.49 6.00 -19.46
N GLY A 362 -2.30 6.71 -20.26
CA GLY A 362 -2.60 6.29 -21.63
C GLY A 362 -3.36 4.97 -21.62
N HIS A 363 -2.84 3.98 -22.34
CA HIS A 363 -3.37 2.60 -22.38
C HIS A 363 -2.83 1.71 -21.24
N PHE A 364 -1.91 2.22 -20.43
CA PHE A 364 -1.38 1.45 -19.30
C PHE A 364 -2.31 1.53 -18.09
N ASN A 365 -2.86 0.39 -17.67
CA ASN A 365 -3.65 0.28 -16.45
C ASN A 365 -2.77 -0.18 -15.27
N TYR A 366 -2.56 0.70 -14.30
CA TYR A 366 -1.75 0.40 -13.13
C TYR A 366 -2.41 -0.58 -12.15
N GLU A 367 -3.74 -0.65 -12.10
CA GLU A 367 -4.45 -1.63 -11.28
C GLU A 367 -4.28 -3.04 -11.87
N ASP A 368 -4.44 -3.18 -13.19
CA ASP A 368 -4.20 -4.46 -13.88
C ASP A 368 -2.75 -4.90 -13.71
N PHE A 369 -1.79 -3.98 -13.84
CA PHE A 369 -0.38 -4.27 -13.62
C PHE A 369 -0.08 -4.69 -12.17
N PHE A 370 -0.66 -4.00 -11.19
CA PHE A 370 -0.55 -4.37 -9.78
C PHE A 370 -1.08 -5.79 -9.55
N ASN A 371 -2.30 -6.07 -10.04
CA ASN A 371 -2.95 -7.36 -9.87
C ASN A 371 -2.19 -8.48 -10.58
N ALA A 372 -1.66 -8.24 -11.79
CA ALA A 372 -0.85 -9.21 -12.52
C ALA A 372 0.38 -9.64 -11.71
N ILE A 373 1.08 -8.71 -11.06
CA ILE A 373 2.21 -9.04 -10.17
C ILE A 373 1.73 -9.88 -8.98
N ILE A 374 0.59 -9.55 -8.38
CA ILE A 374 0.05 -10.31 -7.25
C ILE A 374 -0.31 -11.74 -7.67
N GLU A 375 -0.89 -11.92 -8.84
CA GLU A 375 -1.24 -13.26 -9.36
C GLU A 375 0.02 -14.11 -9.62
N LEU A 376 1.13 -13.53 -10.08
CA LEU A 376 2.41 -14.24 -10.18
C LEU A 376 2.89 -14.81 -8.83
N PHE A 377 2.65 -14.11 -7.72
CA PHE A 377 3.00 -14.61 -6.38
C PHE A 377 2.02 -15.66 -5.84
N LYS A 378 0.84 -15.80 -6.44
CA LYS A 378 -0.17 -16.81 -6.07
C LYS A 378 -0.13 -18.05 -6.96
N ASP A 379 0.60 -17.99 -8.08
CA ASP A 379 0.70 -19.08 -9.04
C ASP A 379 1.28 -20.35 -8.39
N PRO A 380 0.48 -21.42 -8.25
CA PRO A 380 0.96 -22.68 -7.68
C PRO A 380 1.97 -23.39 -8.59
N GLU A 381 2.01 -23.07 -9.89
CA GLU A 381 2.94 -23.63 -10.86
C GLU A 381 4.29 -22.90 -10.87
N GLY A 382 4.38 -21.73 -10.24
CA GLY A 382 5.60 -20.91 -10.13
C GLY A 382 6.72 -21.51 -9.27
N GLY A 383 6.54 -22.71 -8.71
CA GLY A 383 7.57 -23.41 -7.94
C GLY A 383 8.10 -22.59 -6.75
N THR A 384 9.42 -22.48 -6.63
CA THR A 384 10.09 -21.72 -5.55
C THR A 384 10.24 -20.24 -5.85
N TRP A 385 9.84 -19.77 -7.05
CA TRP A 385 10.10 -18.39 -7.51
C TRP A 385 9.55 -17.33 -6.55
N ALA A 386 8.32 -17.51 -6.07
CA ALA A 386 7.66 -16.58 -5.17
C ALA A 386 8.43 -16.46 -3.84
N GLU A 387 8.78 -17.58 -3.23
CA GLU A 387 9.49 -17.64 -1.96
C GLU A 387 10.90 -17.06 -2.08
N GLU A 388 11.64 -17.43 -3.13
CA GLU A 388 12.98 -16.93 -3.39
C GLU A 388 12.98 -15.43 -3.66
N THR A 389 11.98 -14.93 -4.38
CA THR A 389 11.86 -13.51 -4.70
C THR A 389 11.54 -12.71 -3.45
N LEU A 390 10.61 -13.17 -2.61
CA LEU A 390 10.32 -12.55 -1.31
C LEU A 390 11.55 -12.56 -0.39
N ALA A 391 12.28 -13.68 -0.32
CA ALA A 391 13.50 -13.79 0.48
C ALA A 391 14.59 -12.83 0.00
N TRP A 392 14.75 -12.69 -1.31
CA TRP A 392 15.70 -11.74 -1.88
C TRP A 392 15.32 -10.29 -1.57
N TYR A 393 14.05 -9.89 -1.75
CA TYR A 393 13.59 -8.56 -1.39
C TYR A 393 13.71 -8.29 0.12
N GLN A 394 13.43 -9.29 0.96
CA GLN A 394 13.62 -9.20 2.41
C GLN A 394 15.05 -8.79 2.74
N GLU A 395 16.04 -9.47 2.15
CA GLU A 395 17.45 -9.14 2.31
C GLU A 395 17.79 -7.76 1.74
N GLN A 396 17.25 -7.40 0.57
CA GLN A 396 17.55 -6.11 -0.06
C GLN A 396 16.99 -4.92 0.70
N VAL A 397 15.79 -5.04 1.30
CA VAL A 397 15.04 -3.91 1.86
C VAL A 397 15.24 -3.80 3.38
N PHE A 398 15.10 -4.91 4.10
CA PHE A 398 15.17 -4.94 5.55
C PHE A 398 16.47 -5.53 6.10
N GLY A 399 17.32 -6.07 5.23
CA GLY A 399 18.56 -6.75 5.59
C GLY A 399 18.32 -8.21 5.98
N ALA A 400 19.40 -8.92 6.28
CA ALA A 400 19.31 -10.25 6.87
C ALA A 400 18.49 -10.18 8.19
N PRO A 401 17.70 -11.22 8.52
CA PRO A 401 17.01 -11.27 9.80
C PRO A 401 18.04 -11.18 10.92
N SER A 402 18.19 -9.98 11.48
CA SER A 402 19.04 -9.80 12.64
C SER A 402 18.45 -10.67 13.76
N PRO A 403 19.25 -11.44 14.51
CA PRO A 403 18.77 -12.19 15.68
C PRO A 403 18.13 -11.27 16.75
N SER A 404 18.18 -9.95 16.58
CA SER A 404 17.52 -8.96 17.43
C SER A 404 16.15 -8.45 16.92
N ILE A 405 15.68 -8.86 15.73
CA ILE A 405 14.39 -8.44 15.13
C ILE A 405 13.30 -9.50 15.26
N THR A 406 13.58 -10.68 15.84
CA THR A 406 12.54 -11.31 16.66
C THR A 406 12.30 -10.35 17.80
N GLY A 407 11.16 -9.66 17.80
CA GLY A 407 10.76 -8.85 18.93
C GLY A 407 11.09 -9.65 20.19
N SER A 408 11.88 -9.06 21.09
CA SER A 408 11.97 -9.57 22.45
C SER A 408 10.56 -9.45 23.04
N VAL A 409 9.69 -10.39 22.69
CA VAL A 409 8.86 -11.04 23.67
C VAL A 409 9.88 -11.51 24.67
N ARG A 410 10.14 -10.69 25.70
CA ARG A 410 10.65 -11.25 26.95
C ARG A 410 9.72 -12.43 27.17
N PRO A 411 10.22 -13.68 27.17
CA PRO A 411 9.34 -14.82 27.41
C PRO A 411 8.57 -14.42 28.65
N VAL A 412 7.26 -14.27 28.53
CA VAL A 412 6.41 -14.08 29.69
C VAL A 412 6.81 -15.27 30.53
N LYS A 413 7.51 -15.03 31.64
CA LYS A 413 7.92 -16.08 32.55
C LYS A 413 6.60 -16.67 32.99
N ASN A 414 6.17 -17.73 32.32
CA ASN A 414 4.91 -18.37 32.57
C ASN A 414 5.16 -19.16 33.84
N ALA A 415 5.06 -18.45 34.97
CA ALA A 415 5.34 -18.95 36.31
C ALA A 415 4.56 -20.26 36.53
N THR A 416 3.36 -20.36 35.95
CA THR A 416 2.53 -21.56 35.93
C THR A 416 3.20 -22.75 35.27
N ALA A 417 3.88 -22.58 34.13
CA ALA A 417 4.61 -23.65 33.45
C ALA A 417 5.87 -24.08 34.23
N ALA A 418 6.61 -23.11 34.78
CA ALA A 418 7.77 -23.39 35.63
C ALA A 418 7.38 -24.12 36.94
N ILE A 419 6.26 -23.72 37.56
CA ILE A 419 5.70 -24.36 38.76
C ILE A 419 5.21 -25.79 38.45
N LYS A 420 4.54 -26.01 37.30
CA LYS A 420 4.12 -27.36 36.87
C LYS A 420 5.33 -28.28 36.64
N ALA A 421 6.37 -27.80 35.97
CA ALA A 421 7.60 -28.57 35.75
C ALA A 421 8.35 -28.86 37.07
N GLN A 422 8.39 -27.91 38.01
CA GLN A 422 8.99 -28.12 39.32
C GLN A 422 8.21 -29.13 40.18
N ARG A 423 6.87 -29.11 40.13
CA ARG A 423 6.01 -30.08 40.83
C ARG A 423 6.16 -31.48 40.24
N ALA A 424 6.23 -31.63 38.92
CA ALA A 424 6.47 -32.91 38.25
C ALA A 424 7.82 -33.52 38.63
N LYS A 425 8.89 -32.69 38.66
CA LYS A 425 10.23 -33.15 39.10
C LYS A 425 10.26 -33.59 40.57
N ARG A 426 9.53 -32.91 41.47
CA ARG A 426 9.41 -33.32 42.88
C ARG A 426 8.63 -34.63 43.03
N ALA A 427 7.52 -34.79 42.31
CA ALA A 427 6.75 -36.04 42.35
C ALA A 427 7.57 -37.24 41.85
N ALA A 428 8.35 -37.06 40.77
CA ALA A 428 9.25 -38.09 40.25
C ALA A 428 10.39 -38.44 41.22
N ALA A 429 10.91 -37.45 41.95
CA ALA A 429 11.95 -37.66 42.97
C ALA A 429 11.41 -38.33 44.25
N THR A 430 10.14 -38.13 44.60
CA THR A 430 9.50 -38.84 45.72
C THR A 430 9.18 -40.28 45.35
N SER A 431 8.83 -40.59 44.10
CA SER A 431 8.59 -41.96 43.65
C SER A 431 9.85 -42.82 43.54
N THR A 432 11.02 -42.23 43.27
CA THR A 432 12.29 -42.96 43.21
C THR A 432 12.96 -43.17 44.59
N ALA A 433 12.42 -42.58 45.65
CA ALA A 433 12.91 -42.75 47.03
C ALA A 433 12.09 -43.77 47.86
N SER A 434 11.07 -44.41 47.27
CA SER A 434 10.22 -45.42 47.92
C SER A 434 10.24 -46.78 47.20
N THR A 435 11.29 -47.05 46.42
CA THR A 435 11.66 -48.39 45.93
C THR A 435 13.05 -48.69 46.42
#